data_AF-A0A813JNC1-F1
#
_entry.id   AF-A0A813JNC1-F1
#
_cell.length_a   1.000
_cell.length_b   1.000
_cell.length_c   1.000
_cell.angle_alpha   90.00
_cell.angle_beta   90.00
_cell.angle_gamma   90.00
#
_symmetry.space_group_name_H-M   'P 1'
#
loop_
_entity.id
_entity.type
_entity.pdbx_description
1 polymer ?
#
loop_
_entity_poly.entity_id
_entity_poly.type
_entity_poly.pdbx_seq_one_letter_code
_entity_poly.pdbx_strand_id
1 'polypeptide(L)'
;MVIPMGGMGGGAAMQGPPPPEVAPRFKVIKYCVLTMMASTCGQLLAGGLLGELGGALSNALNLILNTVFGIWLLKDDPLIGKTYNFLTTTCCMWCGENCQGGMSCLLPFVACNLITVVMNILLNGVIQQVIAQAKGLLGEETIYEAFVLWLLLVSTAGALLAQIIGSFYGYKAYTEIRDGGYSSSGGDWAQASAPPGGGERESQPAAGFSAFQGSGNRLGS
;
A
#
# COMPACT_ATOMS: atom_id res chain seq x y z
N MET A 1 30.35 -12.37 2.66
CA MET A 1 29.33 -12.96 3.56
C MET A 1 28.14 -12.02 3.55
N VAL A 2 27.12 -12.32 2.75
CA VAL A 2 25.87 -11.58 2.73
C VAL A 2 25.04 -12.20 3.85
N ILE A 3 24.83 -11.46 4.93
CA ILE A 3 23.83 -11.85 5.94
C ILE A 3 22.51 -11.83 5.18
N PRO A 4 21.81 -12.96 4.98
CA PRO A 4 20.45 -12.89 4.51
C PRO A 4 19.75 -12.03 5.55
N MET A 5 19.33 -10.82 5.19
CA MET A 5 18.39 -10.07 6.00
C MET A 5 17.15 -10.96 6.05
N GLY A 6 17.11 -11.81 7.09
CA GLY A 6 16.06 -12.77 7.36
C GLY A 6 14.76 -11.99 7.33
N GLY A 7 13.94 -12.34 6.35
CA GLY A 7 12.83 -11.55 5.86
C GLY A 7 12.09 -10.83 6.96
N MET A 8 12.23 -9.51 7.01
CA MET A 8 11.36 -8.60 7.73
C MET A 8 9.92 -8.55 7.14
N GLY A 9 9.51 -9.64 6.48
CA GLY A 9 8.25 -9.82 5.76
C GLY A 9 8.01 -11.27 5.32
N GLY A 10 8.69 -12.27 5.91
CA GLY A 10 8.53 -13.69 5.58
C GLY A 10 7.31 -14.35 6.22
N GLY A 11 6.28 -13.59 6.60
CA GLY A 11 4.96 -14.18 6.79
C GLY A 11 4.50 -14.68 5.42
N ALA A 12 4.07 -15.93 5.32
CA ALA A 12 3.48 -16.46 4.10
C ALA A 12 2.47 -15.43 3.58
N ALA A 13 2.67 -15.01 2.33
CA ALA A 13 1.87 -13.97 1.72
C ALA A 13 0.40 -14.38 1.85
N MET A 14 -0.40 -13.55 2.53
CA MET A 14 -1.85 -13.69 2.53
C MET A 14 -2.33 -13.40 1.10
N GLN A 15 -2.27 -14.41 0.26
CA GLN A 15 -2.80 -14.39 -1.10
C GLN A 15 -4.25 -14.85 -1.04
N GLY A 16 -5.13 -14.02 -1.59
CA GLY A 16 -6.54 -14.34 -1.71
C GLY A 16 -7.37 -13.07 -1.68
N PRO A 17 -8.62 -13.14 -2.17
CA PRO A 17 -9.57 -12.05 -2.03
C PRO A 17 -9.80 -11.77 -0.54
N PRO A 18 -10.09 -10.50 -0.17
CA PRO A 18 -10.38 -10.14 1.21
C PRO A 18 -11.57 -10.95 1.74
N PRO A 19 -11.50 -11.51 2.96
CA PRO A 19 -12.60 -12.25 3.54
C PRO A 19 -13.85 -11.36 3.68
N PRO A 20 -15.07 -11.93 3.63
CA PRO A 20 -16.31 -11.16 3.56
C PRO A 20 -16.51 -10.24 4.77
N GLU A 21 -15.94 -10.57 5.93
CA GLU A 21 -16.00 -9.76 7.13
C GLU A 21 -15.29 -8.41 6.96
N VAL A 22 -14.19 -8.36 6.19
CA VAL A 22 -13.38 -7.13 5.99
C VAL A 22 -13.68 -6.41 4.68
N ALA A 23 -14.50 -7.00 3.80
CA ALA A 23 -14.97 -6.38 2.57
C ALA A 23 -15.47 -4.91 2.72
N PRO A 24 -16.25 -4.53 3.75
CA PRO A 24 -16.66 -3.12 3.90
C PRO A 24 -15.49 -2.17 4.17
N ARG A 25 -14.43 -2.63 4.84
CA ARG A 25 -13.21 -1.83 5.08
C ARG A 25 -12.44 -1.60 3.79
N PHE A 26 -12.32 -2.63 2.97
CA PHE A 26 -11.67 -2.55 1.66
C PHE A 26 -12.37 -1.57 0.71
N LYS A 27 -13.69 -1.42 0.80
CA LYS A 27 -14.42 -0.37 0.06
C LYS A 27 -13.99 1.04 0.47
N VAL A 28 -13.77 1.29 1.76
CA VAL A 28 -13.27 2.59 2.23
C VAL A 28 -11.84 2.83 1.75
N ILE A 29 -10.97 1.82 1.87
CA ILE A 29 -9.58 1.89 1.38
C ILE A 29 -9.56 2.19 -0.13
N LYS A 30 -10.47 1.59 -0.91
CA LYS A 30 -10.63 1.88 -2.35
C LYS A 30 -10.92 3.35 -2.60
N TYR A 31 -11.88 3.94 -1.89
CA TYR A 31 -12.15 5.37 -2.03
C TYR A 31 -10.95 6.23 -1.62
N CYS A 32 -10.21 5.85 -0.57
CA CYS A 32 -8.98 6.53 -0.18
C CYS A 32 -7.93 6.49 -1.31
N VAL A 33 -7.71 5.33 -1.93
CA VAL A 33 -6.75 5.18 -3.04
C VAL A 33 -7.16 6.01 -4.25
N LEU A 34 -8.44 6.00 -4.63
CA LEU A 34 -8.97 6.83 -5.71
C LEU A 34 -8.83 8.32 -5.41
N THR A 35 -9.09 8.75 -4.17
CA THR A 35 -8.88 10.14 -3.74
C THR A 35 -7.40 10.50 -3.80
N MET A 36 -6.48 9.62 -3.36
CA MET A 36 -5.04 9.88 -3.47
C MET A 36 -4.58 10.02 -4.92
N MET A 37 -5.10 9.19 -5.84
CA MET A 37 -4.85 9.32 -7.28
C MET A 37 -5.33 10.67 -7.81
N ALA A 38 -6.59 11.03 -7.52
CA ALA A 38 -7.16 12.30 -7.95
C ALA A 38 -6.41 13.51 -7.39
N SER A 39 -6.05 13.47 -6.10
CA SER A 39 -5.25 14.50 -5.45
C SER A 39 -3.84 14.62 -6.05
N THR A 40 -3.21 13.50 -6.43
CA THR A 40 -1.91 13.51 -7.10
C THR A 40 -2.01 14.23 -8.44
N CYS A 41 -3.02 13.90 -9.25
CA CYS A 41 -3.28 14.60 -10.50
C CYS A 41 -3.55 16.09 -10.28
N GLY A 42 -4.37 16.44 -9.29
CA GLY A 42 -4.67 17.83 -8.94
C GLY A 42 -3.44 18.63 -8.50
N GLN A 43 -2.56 18.04 -7.69
CA GLN A 43 -1.29 18.66 -7.28
C GLN A 43 -0.33 18.87 -8.45
N LEU A 44 -0.19 17.87 -9.33
CA LEU A 44 0.68 17.99 -10.51
C LEU A 44 0.16 19.03 -11.49
N LEU A 45 -1.16 19.08 -11.70
CA LEU A 45 -1.78 20.11 -12.54
C LEU A 45 -1.61 21.50 -11.93
N ALA A 46 -1.94 21.68 -10.65
CA ALA A 46 -1.78 22.96 -9.98
C ALA A 46 -0.31 23.43 -9.95
N GLY A 47 0.62 22.54 -9.65
CA GLY A 47 2.06 22.83 -9.68
C GLY A 47 2.57 23.17 -11.08
N GLY A 48 2.04 22.51 -12.11
CA GLY A 48 2.34 22.85 -13.51
C GLY A 48 1.83 24.23 -13.90
N LEU A 49 0.61 24.59 -13.47
CA LEU A 49 0.02 25.90 -13.75
C LEU A 49 0.73 27.05 -12.99
N LEU A 50 1.31 26.78 -11.82
CA LEU A 50 2.13 27.73 -11.06
C LEU A 50 3.59 27.81 -11.55
N GLY A 51 4.02 26.92 -12.45
CA GLY A 51 5.41 26.84 -12.89
C GLY A 51 6.35 26.18 -11.87
N GLU A 52 5.83 25.65 -10.76
CA GLU A 52 6.60 25.00 -9.69
C GLU A 52 6.55 23.45 -9.78
N LEU A 53 6.59 22.92 -11.01
CA LEU A 53 6.43 21.48 -11.25
C LEU A 53 7.45 20.64 -10.47
N GLY A 54 8.68 21.12 -10.29
CA GLY A 54 9.72 20.40 -9.54
C GLY A 54 9.37 20.20 -8.06
N GLY A 55 8.84 21.24 -7.41
CA GLY A 55 8.39 21.16 -6.02
C GLY A 55 7.15 20.27 -5.88
N ALA A 56 6.19 20.44 -6.80
CA ALA A 56 4.98 19.62 -6.84
C ALA A 56 5.29 18.14 -7.08
N LEU A 57 6.23 17.82 -7.97
CA LEU A 57 6.67 16.45 -8.25
C LEU A 57 7.34 15.82 -7.03
N SER A 58 8.26 16.54 -6.37
CA SER A 58 8.95 16.04 -5.17
C SER A 58 7.94 15.70 -4.05
N ASN A 59 6.95 16.56 -3.83
CA ASN A 59 5.89 16.30 -2.86
C ASN A 59 4.98 15.12 -3.30
N ALA A 60 4.65 15.07 -4.59
CA ALA A 60 3.81 14.02 -5.15
C ALA A 60 4.49 12.65 -5.13
N LEU A 61 5.82 12.53 -5.18
CA LEU A 61 6.51 11.23 -5.18
C LEU A 61 6.18 10.37 -3.95
N ASN A 62 6.12 10.97 -2.75
CA ASN A 62 5.70 10.25 -1.55
C ASN A 62 4.25 9.77 -1.64
N LEU A 63 3.36 10.62 -2.18
CA LEU A 63 1.95 10.27 -2.38
C LEU A 63 1.78 9.19 -3.47
N ILE A 64 2.58 9.24 -4.53
CA ILE A 64 2.61 8.26 -5.62
C ILE A 64 3.00 6.89 -5.08
N LEU A 65 4.07 6.80 -4.27
CA LEU A 65 4.49 5.53 -3.67
C LEU A 65 3.39 4.93 -2.78
N ASN A 66 2.75 5.74 -1.93
CA ASN A 66 1.63 5.28 -1.11
C ASN A 66 0.44 4.81 -1.96
N THR A 67 0.18 5.51 -3.07
CA THR A 67 -0.86 5.16 -4.03
C THR A 67 -0.54 3.84 -4.74
N VAL A 68 0.72 3.60 -5.12
CA VAL A 68 1.18 2.34 -5.73
C VAL A 68 0.94 1.16 -4.78
N PHE A 69 1.30 1.27 -3.50
CA PHE A 69 0.97 0.23 -2.52
C PHE A 69 -0.54 -0.02 -2.40
N GLY A 70 -1.34 1.05 -2.46
CA GLY A 70 -2.80 0.97 -2.46
C GLY A 70 -3.37 0.27 -3.70
N ILE A 71 -2.79 0.49 -4.87
CA ILE A 71 -3.18 -0.17 -6.13
C ILE A 71 -2.86 -1.67 -6.06
N TRP A 72 -1.69 -2.04 -5.56
CA TRP A 72 -1.29 -3.45 -5.41
C TRP A 72 -2.15 -4.18 -4.35
N LEU A 73 -2.53 -3.47 -3.29
CA LEU A 73 -3.46 -3.96 -2.27
C LEU A 73 -4.84 -4.28 -2.86
N LEU A 74 -5.30 -3.50 -3.84
CA LEU A 74 -6.64 -3.58 -4.44
C LEU A 74 -6.64 -4.18 -5.85
N LYS A 75 -5.64 -4.98 -6.20
CA LYS A 75 -5.48 -5.56 -7.55
C LYS A 75 -6.70 -6.39 -8.02
N ASP A 76 -7.44 -6.98 -7.08
CA ASP A 76 -8.59 -7.84 -7.36
C ASP A 76 -9.88 -7.04 -7.66
N ASP A 77 -9.87 -5.71 -7.48
CA ASP A 77 -11.00 -4.85 -7.83
C ASP A 77 -11.07 -4.60 -9.35
N PRO A 78 -12.25 -4.68 -10.00
CA PRO A 78 -12.35 -4.57 -11.46
C PRO A 78 -11.96 -3.19 -12.03
N LEU A 79 -12.04 -2.12 -11.23
CA LEU A 79 -11.59 -0.79 -11.66
C LEU A 79 -10.09 -0.63 -11.47
N ILE A 80 -9.59 -0.96 -10.27
CA ILE A 80 -8.17 -0.78 -9.92
C ILE A 80 -7.30 -1.82 -10.62
N GLY A 81 -7.81 -3.03 -10.88
CA GLY A 81 -7.11 -4.10 -11.59
C GLY A 81 -6.67 -3.69 -13.00
N LYS A 82 -7.42 -2.83 -13.69
CA LYS A 82 -7.00 -2.26 -14.98
C LYS A 82 -5.79 -1.34 -14.83
N THR A 83 -5.82 -0.47 -13.81
CA THR A 83 -4.71 0.42 -13.49
C THR A 83 -3.48 -0.36 -13.03
N TYR A 84 -3.67 -1.42 -12.23
CA TYR A 84 -2.63 -2.35 -11.83
C TYR A 84 -1.97 -3.00 -13.06
N ASN A 85 -2.76 -3.57 -13.98
CA ASN A 85 -2.24 -4.18 -15.21
C ASN A 85 -1.48 -3.17 -16.09
N PHE A 86 -1.96 -1.93 -16.16
CA PHE A 86 -1.23 -0.88 -16.85
C PHE A 86 0.12 -0.58 -16.17
N LEU A 87 0.13 -0.39 -14.84
CA LEU A 87 1.34 -0.09 -14.08
C LEU A 87 2.37 -1.22 -14.12
N THR A 88 1.95 -2.49 -14.04
CA THR A 88 2.85 -3.64 -14.13
C THR A 88 3.41 -3.84 -15.53
N THR A 89 2.68 -3.48 -16.58
CA THR A 89 3.16 -3.62 -17.96
C THR A 89 4.04 -2.45 -18.44
N THR A 90 3.88 -1.26 -17.86
CA THR A 90 4.55 -0.04 -18.36
C THR A 90 5.64 0.49 -17.43
N CYS A 91 5.27 0.91 -16.21
CA CYS A 91 6.14 1.71 -15.34
C CYS A 91 6.87 0.88 -14.27
N CYS A 92 6.28 -0.24 -13.83
CA CYS A 92 6.72 -0.97 -12.65
C CYS A 92 6.70 -2.49 -12.89
N MET A 93 7.27 -2.94 -14.01
CA MET A 93 7.40 -4.37 -14.34
C MET A 93 8.11 -5.15 -13.22
N TRP A 94 9.19 -4.58 -12.68
CA TRP A 94 9.91 -5.16 -11.55
C TRP A 94 9.04 -5.31 -10.28
N CYS A 95 8.14 -4.36 -10.01
CA CYS A 95 7.22 -4.48 -8.87
C CYS A 95 6.11 -5.51 -9.14
N GLY A 96 5.73 -5.75 -10.39
CA GLY A 96 4.78 -6.81 -10.75
C GLY A 96 5.35 -8.21 -10.47
N GLU A 97 6.65 -8.39 -10.72
CA GLU A 97 7.34 -9.68 -10.52
C GLU A 97 7.64 -9.95 -9.04
N ASN A 98 8.06 -8.92 -8.30
CA ASN A 98 8.51 -9.07 -6.92
C ASN A 98 7.41 -8.86 -5.87
N CYS A 99 6.32 -8.17 -6.23
CA CYS A 99 5.19 -7.95 -5.32
C CYS A 99 3.97 -8.73 -5.76
N GLN A 100 3.70 -9.85 -5.09
CA GLN A 100 2.50 -10.66 -5.31
C GLN A 100 1.19 -9.92 -5.03
N GLY A 101 1.23 -8.75 -4.38
CA GLY A 101 0.08 -7.89 -4.14
C GLY A 101 -0.91 -8.45 -3.11
N GLY A 102 -2.12 -7.89 -3.09
CA GLY A 102 -3.20 -8.31 -2.20
C GLY A 102 -2.95 -7.92 -0.73
N MET A 103 -3.41 -8.75 0.20
CA MET A 103 -3.34 -8.45 1.66
C MET A 103 -1.91 -8.32 2.19
N SER A 104 -0.91 -8.89 1.50
CA SER A 104 0.51 -8.69 1.84
C SER A 104 0.95 -7.21 1.78
N CYS A 105 0.30 -6.40 0.93
CA CYS A 105 0.57 -4.97 0.81
C CYS A 105 -0.17 -4.11 1.85
N LEU A 106 -1.05 -4.70 2.68
CA LEU A 106 -1.86 -3.94 3.63
C LEU A 106 -1.00 -3.27 4.71
N LEU A 107 -0.06 -4.00 5.32
CA LEU A 107 0.81 -3.45 6.36
C LEU A 107 1.79 -2.41 5.80
N PRO A 108 2.50 -2.65 4.68
CA PRO A 108 3.29 -1.60 4.02
C PRO A 108 2.46 -0.37 3.67
N PHE A 109 1.24 -0.54 3.12
CA PHE A 109 0.34 0.56 2.82
C PHE A 109 0.00 1.39 4.07
N VAL A 110 -0.35 0.75 5.18
CA VAL A 110 -0.64 1.44 6.45
C VAL A 110 0.60 2.15 6.98
N ALA A 111 1.75 1.48 7.01
CA ALA A 111 3.00 2.03 7.54
C ALA A 111 3.48 3.22 6.71
N CYS A 112 3.51 3.10 5.37
CA CYS A 112 3.94 4.17 4.48
C CYS A 112 2.99 5.38 4.58
N ASN A 113 1.67 5.18 4.59
CA ASN A 113 0.73 6.29 4.79
C ASN A 113 0.91 6.97 6.14
N LEU A 114 1.07 6.20 7.23
CA LEU A 114 1.26 6.74 8.57
C LEU A 114 2.56 7.56 8.66
N ILE A 115 3.68 7.01 8.14
CA ILE A 115 4.97 7.71 8.10
C ILE A 115 4.85 8.99 7.28
N THR A 116 4.21 8.95 6.10
CA THR A 116 4.00 10.14 5.27
C THR A 116 3.17 11.19 5.99
N VAL A 117 2.09 10.82 6.67
CA VAL A 117 1.26 11.75 7.45
C VAL A 117 2.10 12.39 8.57
N VAL A 118 2.86 11.60 9.32
CA VAL A 118 3.72 12.09 10.40
C VAL A 118 4.80 13.04 9.86
N MET A 119 5.50 12.66 8.79
CA MET A 119 6.52 13.50 8.16
C MET A 119 5.92 14.80 7.59
N ASN A 120 4.73 14.73 7.00
CA ASN A 120 4.05 15.89 6.45
C ASN A 120 3.61 16.88 7.54
N ILE A 121 3.14 16.37 8.68
CA ILE A 121 2.72 17.20 9.81
C ILE A 121 3.94 17.78 10.54
N LEU A 122 4.97 16.97 10.82
CA LEU A 122 6.11 17.37 11.63
C LEU A 122 7.19 18.15 10.88
N LEU A 123 7.56 17.70 9.67
CA LEU A 123 8.71 18.24 8.95
C LEU A 123 8.33 19.23 7.85
N ASN A 124 7.31 18.93 7.06
CA ASN A 124 6.92 19.79 5.93
C ASN A 124 6.01 20.95 6.32
N GLY A 125 5.49 20.97 7.56
CA GLY A 125 4.57 22.01 7.99
C GLY A 125 3.35 22.11 7.08
N VAL A 126 2.79 20.98 6.61
CA VAL A 126 1.65 20.97 5.67
C VAL A 126 0.48 21.80 6.20
N ILE A 127 0.28 21.86 7.52
CA ILE A 127 -0.74 22.71 8.13
C ILE A 127 -0.47 24.20 7.86
N GLN A 128 0.79 24.64 7.97
CA GLN A 128 1.18 26.01 7.65
C GLN A 128 1.02 26.30 6.16
N GLN A 129 1.35 25.34 5.28
CA GLN A 129 1.12 25.47 3.84
C GLN A 129 -0.37 25.60 3.51
N VAL A 130 -1.24 24.78 4.10
CA VAL A 130 -2.69 24.83 3.93
C VAL A 130 -3.25 26.17 4.42
N ILE A 131 -2.78 26.68 5.57
CA ILE A 131 -3.19 28.00 6.09
C ILE A 131 -2.70 29.12 5.17
N ALA A 132 -1.46 29.04 4.67
CA ALA A 132 -0.90 30.03 3.76
C ALA A 132 -1.68 30.07 2.44
N GLN A 133 -1.99 28.91 1.85
CA GLN A 133 -2.82 28.79 0.64
C GLN A 133 -4.23 29.33 0.86
N ALA A 134 -4.85 29.03 2.00
CA ALA A 134 -6.17 29.54 2.35
C ALA A 134 -6.19 31.07 2.53
N LYS A 135 -5.11 31.65 3.08
CA LYS A 135 -4.95 33.10 3.16
C LYS A 135 -4.71 33.74 1.79
N GLY A 136 -3.89 33.10 0.95
CA GLY A 136 -3.68 33.52 -0.44
C GLY A 136 -5.00 33.62 -1.19
N LEU A 137 -5.85 32.59 -1.07
CA LEU A 137 -7.17 32.55 -1.69
C LEU A 137 -8.08 33.76 -1.36
N LEU A 138 -7.91 34.38 -0.18
CA LEU A 138 -8.70 35.55 0.24
C LEU A 138 -8.14 36.88 -0.32
N GLY A 139 -6.90 36.89 -0.79
CA GLY A 139 -6.20 38.08 -1.27
C GLY A 139 -6.02 38.16 -2.79
N GLU A 140 -6.37 37.10 -3.54
CA GLU A 140 -6.17 37.08 -4.99
C GLU A 140 -7.14 38.00 -5.74
N GLU A 141 -6.59 38.78 -6.67
CA GLU A 141 -7.37 39.66 -7.55
C GLU A 141 -7.86 38.92 -8.82
N THR A 142 -7.19 37.82 -9.20
CA THR A 142 -7.53 37.07 -10.42
C THR A 142 -8.25 35.74 -10.12
N ILE A 143 -9.32 35.48 -10.88
CA ILE A 143 -10.10 34.23 -10.77
C ILE A 143 -9.22 33.00 -11.08
N TYR A 144 -8.25 33.17 -11.98
CA TYR A 144 -7.36 32.09 -12.40
C TYR A 144 -6.44 31.64 -11.26
N GLU A 145 -5.76 32.57 -10.57
CA GLU A 145 -4.89 32.25 -9.44
C GLU A 145 -5.69 31.67 -8.27
N ALA A 146 -6.86 32.24 -7.99
CA ALA A 146 -7.77 31.70 -6.97
C ALA A 146 -8.19 30.25 -7.28
N PHE A 147 -8.50 29.93 -8.54
CA PHE A 147 -8.84 28.56 -8.94
C PHE A 147 -7.67 27.58 -8.75
N VAL A 148 -6.46 27.97 -9.13
CA VAL A 148 -5.26 27.13 -9.00
C VAL A 148 -4.92 26.88 -7.52
N LEU A 149 -4.97 27.92 -6.68
CA LEU A 149 -4.78 27.79 -5.24
C LEU A 149 -5.86 26.93 -4.58
N TRP A 150 -7.12 27.07 -4.99
CA TRP A 150 -8.21 26.23 -4.51
C TRP A 150 -7.99 24.76 -4.88
N LEU A 151 -7.58 24.49 -6.12
CA LEU A 151 -7.29 23.13 -6.59
C LEU A 151 -6.15 22.51 -5.79
N LEU A 152 -5.09 23.27 -5.53
CA LEU A 152 -3.94 22.83 -4.73
C LEU A 152 -4.34 22.55 -3.27
N LEU A 153 -5.14 23.44 -2.67
CA LEU A 153 -5.65 23.32 -1.31
C LEU A 153 -6.52 22.07 -1.14
N VAL A 154 -7.52 21.88 -2.01
CA VAL A 154 -8.44 20.74 -1.97
C VAL A 154 -7.70 19.44 -2.23
N SER A 155 -6.78 19.42 -3.19
CA SER A 155 -5.98 18.22 -3.50
C SER A 155 -5.09 17.82 -2.32
N THR A 156 -4.44 18.79 -1.67
CA THR A 156 -3.56 18.55 -0.52
C THR A 156 -4.34 18.11 0.72
N ALA A 157 -5.43 18.79 1.05
CA ALA A 157 -6.30 18.39 2.16
C ALA A 157 -6.94 17.01 1.90
N GLY A 158 -7.41 16.76 0.68
CA GLY A 158 -7.98 15.49 0.26
C GLY A 158 -6.98 14.34 0.37
N ALA A 159 -5.73 14.54 -0.05
CA ALA A 159 -4.66 13.55 0.10
C ALA A 159 -4.41 13.24 1.59
N LEU A 160 -4.24 14.28 2.43
CA LEU A 160 -3.97 14.11 3.86
C LEU A 160 -5.11 13.33 4.55
N LEU A 161 -6.37 13.71 4.29
CA LEU A 161 -7.53 13.01 4.84
C LEU A 161 -7.60 11.56 4.35
N ALA A 162 -7.36 11.33 3.05
CA ALA A 162 -7.35 9.98 2.49
C ALA A 162 -6.26 9.09 3.11
N GLN A 163 -5.07 9.63 3.40
CA GLN A 163 -3.99 8.91 4.05
C GLN A 163 -4.31 8.58 5.52
N ILE A 164 -4.91 9.52 6.27
CA ILE A 164 -5.32 9.30 7.67
C ILE A 164 -6.43 8.24 7.73
N ILE A 165 -7.46 8.39 6.91
CA ILE A 165 -8.59 7.45 6.86
C ILE A 165 -8.12 6.08 6.36
N GLY A 166 -7.30 6.05 5.32
CA GLY A 166 -6.75 4.83 4.73
C GLY A 166 -5.85 4.06 5.71
N SER A 167 -4.99 4.75 6.45
CA SER A 167 -4.15 4.12 7.48
C SER A 167 -4.97 3.61 8.66
N PHE A 168 -5.97 4.36 9.13
CA PHE A 168 -6.86 3.94 10.22
C PHE A 168 -7.68 2.69 9.84
N TYR A 169 -8.37 2.71 8.70
CA TYR A 169 -9.17 1.56 8.25
C TYR A 169 -8.30 0.40 7.78
N GLY A 170 -7.11 0.66 7.23
CA GLY A 170 -6.14 -0.37 6.89
C GLY A 170 -5.61 -1.09 8.13
N TYR A 171 -5.27 -0.35 9.19
CA TYR A 171 -4.86 -0.94 10.47
C TYR A 171 -5.98 -1.76 11.09
N LYS A 172 -7.22 -1.24 11.06
CA LYS A 172 -8.39 -1.97 11.57
C LYS A 172 -8.66 -3.26 10.78
N ALA A 173 -8.57 -3.23 9.46
CA ALA A 173 -8.70 -4.43 8.63
C ALA A 173 -7.60 -5.44 8.96
N TYR A 174 -6.36 -4.98 9.16
CA TYR A 174 -5.25 -5.82 9.56
C TYR A 174 -5.49 -6.51 10.92
N THR A 175 -5.99 -5.76 11.93
CA THR A 175 -6.33 -6.36 13.23
C THR A 175 -7.49 -7.35 13.12
N GLU A 176 -8.54 -7.05 12.35
CA GLU A 176 -9.68 -7.96 12.15
C GLU A 176 -9.22 -9.29 11.50
N ILE A 177 -8.34 -9.24 10.49
CA ILE A 177 -7.75 -10.43 9.85
C ILE A 177 -6.90 -11.22 10.84
N ARG A 178 -6.02 -10.54 11.58
CA ARG A 178 -5.13 -11.19 12.55
C ARG A 178 -5.92 -11.88 13.67
N ASP A 179 -6.93 -11.19 14.20
CA ASP A 179 -7.73 -11.68 15.31
C ASP A 179 -8.71 -12.78 14.86
N GLY A 180 -9.09 -12.80 13.58
CA GLY A 180 -9.85 -13.89 12.96
C GLY A 180 -9.07 -15.20 12.74
N GLY A 181 -7.80 -15.27 13.18
CA GLY A 181 -6.99 -16.48 13.03
C GLY A 181 -6.45 -16.71 11.62
N TYR A 182 -6.60 -15.73 10.72
CA TYR A 182 -5.96 -15.71 9.41
C TYR A 182 -4.48 -15.40 9.59
N SER A 183 -3.74 -16.36 10.14
CA SER A 183 -2.32 -16.19 10.32
C SER A 183 -1.62 -16.21 8.97
N SER A 184 -0.61 -15.37 8.82
CA SER A 184 0.37 -15.45 7.73
C SER A 184 1.28 -16.68 7.84
N SER A 185 0.95 -17.66 8.68
CA SER A 185 1.57 -18.99 8.67
C SER A 185 0.71 -19.86 7.77
N GLY A 186 1.18 -20.14 6.56
CA GLY A 186 0.43 -20.79 5.47
C GLY A 186 -0.01 -22.22 5.76
N GLY A 187 -1.01 -22.39 6.64
CA GLY A 187 -1.64 -23.68 6.96
C GLY A 187 -2.85 -23.96 6.07
N ASP A 188 -3.84 -23.06 6.03
CA ASP A 188 -5.16 -23.41 5.48
C ASP A 188 -5.53 -22.66 4.19
N TRP A 189 -5.04 -21.44 3.96
CA TRP A 189 -5.41 -20.62 2.80
C TRP A 189 -4.66 -20.99 1.52
N ALA A 190 -3.39 -21.42 1.65
CA ALA A 190 -2.58 -21.84 0.51
C ALA A 190 -3.10 -23.15 -0.12
N GLN A 191 -3.83 -23.96 0.65
CA GLN A 191 -4.43 -25.21 0.18
C GLN A 191 -5.68 -24.98 -0.69
N ALA A 192 -6.44 -23.90 -0.46
CA ALA A 192 -7.66 -23.61 -1.21
C ALA A 192 -7.40 -23.04 -2.63
N SER A 193 -6.20 -22.50 -2.87
CA SER A 193 -5.77 -21.98 -4.18
C SER A 193 -5.15 -23.04 -5.09
N ALA A 194 -4.99 -24.28 -4.60
CA ALA A 194 -4.56 -25.39 -5.44
C ALA A 194 -5.72 -25.78 -6.37
N PRO A 195 -5.54 -25.78 -7.71
CA PRO A 195 -6.57 -26.23 -8.63
C PRO A 195 -7.00 -27.66 -8.26
N PRO A 196 -8.32 -27.99 -8.29
CA PRO A 196 -8.87 -29.28 -7.83
C PRO A 196 -8.54 -30.46 -8.77
N GLY A 197 -7.36 -30.49 -9.38
CA GLY A 197 -7.01 -31.38 -10.50
C GLY A 197 -5.57 -31.89 -10.49
N GLY A 198 -4.93 -32.01 -9.32
CA GLY A 198 -3.65 -32.70 -9.18
C GLY A 198 -3.76 -33.73 -8.08
N GLY A 199 -3.80 -35.01 -8.45
CA GLY A 199 -3.96 -36.12 -7.51
C GLY A 199 -2.97 -36.08 -6.35
N GLU A 200 -3.30 -36.79 -5.28
CA GLU A 200 -2.44 -37.10 -4.14
C GLU A 200 -1.02 -37.43 -4.63
N ARG A 201 -0.17 -36.41 -4.77
CA ARG A 201 1.26 -36.59 -4.64
C ARG A 201 1.46 -36.74 -3.15
N GLU A 202 1.27 -37.99 -2.72
CA GLU A 202 1.93 -38.54 -1.57
C GLU A 202 3.33 -37.92 -1.55
N SER A 203 3.55 -37.02 -0.60
CA SER A 203 4.85 -36.40 -0.36
C SER A 203 5.73 -37.50 0.22
N GLN A 204 6.06 -38.49 -0.61
CA GLN A 204 7.10 -39.44 -0.34
C GLN A 204 8.38 -38.61 -0.26
N PRO A 205 9.05 -38.57 0.90
CA PRO A 205 10.38 -37.99 0.95
C PRO A 205 11.21 -38.67 -0.12
N ALA A 206 11.95 -37.88 -0.90
CA ALA A 206 12.84 -38.42 -1.92
C ALA A 206 13.65 -39.57 -1.29
N ALA A 207 13.63 -40.74 -1.92
CA ALA A 207 14.30 -41.92 -1.40
C ALA A 207 15.77 -41.57 -1.09
N GLY A 208 16.12 -41.53 0.20
CA GLY A 208 17.45 -41.14 0.68
C GLY A 208 17.55 -39.79 1.40
N PHE A 209 16.49 -38.99 1.48
CA PHE A 209 16.50 -37.77 2.32
C PHE A 209 16.15 -38.10 3.77
N SER A 210 17.16 -38.48 4.55
CA SER A 210 17.07 -38.51 6.01
C SER A 210 17.26 -37.09 6.55
N ALA A 211 16.16 -36.40 6.85
CA ALA A 211 16.20 -35.13 7.57
C ALA A 211 16.99 -35.33 8.86
N PHE A 212 18.08 -34.56 9.01
CA PHE A 212 19.03 -34.55 10.13
C PHE A 212 18.45 -35.20 11.40
N GLN A 213 18.70 -36.50 11.57
CA GLN A 213 18.62 -37.16 12.87
C GLN A 213 19.81 -36.65 13.68
N GLY A 214 19.75 -35.39 14.08
CA GLY A 214 20.65 -34.81 15.06
C GLY A 214 20.36 -35.46 16.41
N SER A 215 20.90 -36.66 16.62
CA SER A 215 21.02 -37.27 17.94
C SER A 215 21.75 -36.27 18.82
N GLY A 216 21.01 -35.59 19.69
CA GLY A 216 21.54 -34.58 20.59
C GLY A 216 22.70 -35.15 21.39
N ASN A 217 23.92 -34.69 21.08
CA ASN A 217 25.10 -34.99 21.85
C ASN A 217 24.98 -34.22 23.17
N ARG A 218 24.53 -34.89 24.24
CA ARG A 218 24.60 -34.35 25.59
C ARG A 218 26.07 -34.32 26.01
N LEU A 219 26.70 -33.16 25.90
CA LEU A 219 27.99 -32.92 26.53
C LEU A 219 27.76 -32.77 28.04
N GLY A 220 28.12 -33.81 28.79
CA GLY A 220 28.10 -33.80 30.24
C GLY A 220 28.82 -35.02 30.83
N SER A 221 30.13 -34.87 31.06
CA SER A 221 30.86 -35.44 32.20
C SER A 221 32.23 -34.75 32.29
#